data_AF-A0A397S1C8-F1
#
_entry.id   AF-A0A397S1C8-F1
#
_cell.length_a   1.000
_cell.length_b   1.000
_cell.length_c   1.000
_cell.angle_alpha   90.00
_cell.angle_beta   90.00
_cell.angle_gamma   90.00
#
_symmetry.space_group_name_H-M   'P 1'
#
loop_
_entity.id
_entity.type
_entity.pdbx_description
1 polymer ?
#
loop_
_entity_poly.entity_id
_entity_poly.type
_entity_poly.pdbx_seq_one_letter_code
_entity_poly.pdbx_strand_id
1 'polypeptide(L)'
;MSPMKLFVYVKQHFDEFWTKICYLRNRILRDYLTRYSTLSTEMETIAFNCIISGDEKKNAFPVEVPKNGTVSNLKTRIKTIVEPRFDNISITEIDLYKLNYPPYQLKDSENDLEELKDPLQSIRMLQSYHFSPLNNKNIHLVVTPVHWKEIHCTVTHNFDMRRFKWQLTNDLVTLTNFKNKFSSVFTDINNIDHQSLKMQNSNNNGITNIEKDSDLASIVWVNNYIVNVNLKLSII
;
A
#
# COMPACT_ATOMS: atom_id res chain seq x y z
N MET A 1 -14.27 -47.25 -69.55
CA MET A 1 -14.63 -47.37 -68.10
C MET A 1 -16.09 -46.98 -67.97
N SER A 2 -16.95 -47.82 -67.36
CA SER A 2 -18.38 -47.49 -67.24
C SER A 2 -18.57 -46.23 -66.39
N PRO A 3 -19.45 -45.28 -66.77
CA PRO A 3 -19.68 -44.02 -66.04
C PRO A 3 -19.97 -44.24 -64.55
N MET A 4 -20.60 -45.38 -64.21
CA MET A 4 -20.92 -45.76 -62.84
C MET A 4 -19.67 -46.06 -62.00
N LYS A 5 -18.61 -46.64 -62.59
CA LYS A 5 -17.34 -46.90 -61.89
C LYS A 5 -16.53 -45.62 -61.65
N LEU A 6 -16.62 -44.66 -62.57
CA LEU A 6 -15.97 -43.36 -62.41
C LEU A 6 -16.61 -42.54 -61.27
N PHE A 7 -17.94 -42.58 -61.17
CA PHE A 7 -18.67 -41.91 -60.09
C PHE A 7 -18.35 -42.46 -58.70
N VAL A 8 -18.30 -43.79 -58.55
CA VAL A 8 -17.92 -44.45 -57.29
C VAL A 8 -16.49 -44.09 -56.89
N TYR A 9 -15.57 -44.10 -57.84
CA TYR A 9 -14.17 -43.75 -57.61
C TYR A 9 -13.99 -42.29 -57.17
N VAL A 10 -14.65 -41.35 -57.85
CA VAL A 10 -14.60 -39.92 -57.51
C VAL A 10 -15.21 -39.65 -56.13
N LYS A 11 -16.34 -40.30 -55.81
CA LYS A 11 -16.99 -40.16 -54.50
C LYS A 11 -16.11 -40.65 -53.36
N GLN A 12 -15.47 -41.82 -53.51
CA GLN A 12 -14.58 -42.38 -52.50
C GLN A 12 -13.37 -41.47 -52.22
N HIS A 13 -12.74 -40.92 -53.27
CA HIS A 13 -11.64 -39.97 -53.10
C HIS A 13 -12.07 -38.65 -52.47
N PHE A 14 -13.30 -38.21 -52.73
CA PHE A 14 -13.86 -37.02 -52.09
C PHE A 14 -14.11 -37.25 -50.59
N ASP A 15 -14.69 -38.39 -50.22
CA ASP A 15 -14.97 -38.73 -48.81
C ASP A 15 -13.67 -38.88 -47.98
N GLU A 16 -12.62 -39.47 -48.55
CA GLU A 16 -11.28 -39.52 -47.92
C GLU A 16 -10.66 -38.13 -47.75
N PHE A 17 -10.84 -37.25 -48.73
CA PHE A 17 -10.35 -35.88 -48.68
C PHE A 17 -11.04 -35.08 -47.57
N TRP A 18 -12.37 -35.17 -47.46
CA TRP A 18 -13.13 -34.52 -46.39
C TRP A 18 -12.77 -35.05 -45.00
N THR A 19 -12.56 -36.36 -44.87
CA THR A 19 -12.15 -36.97 -43.61
C THR A 19 -10.80 -36.41 -43.13
N LYS A 20 -9.83 -36.23 -44.05
CA LYS A 20 -8.54 -35.60 -43.74
C LYS A 20 -8.67 -34.13 -43.34
N ILE A 21 -9.53 -33.36 -44.01
CA ILE A 21 -9.81 -31.97 -43.64
C ILE A 21 -10.44 -31.88 -42.25
N CYS A 22 -11.45 -32.70 -41.96
CA CYS A 22 -12.09 -32.75 -40.65
C CYS A 22 -11.10 -33.12 -39.54
N TYR A 23 -10.22 -34.10 -39.80
CA TYR A 23 -9.18 -34.50 -38.86
C TYR A 23 -8.19 -33.37 -38.57
N LEU A 24 -7.69 -32.71 -39.62
CA LEU A 24 -6.76 -31.57 -39.50
C LEU A 24 -7.40 -30.40 -38.74
N ARG A 25 -8.67 -30.06 -39.06
CA ARG A 25 -9.41 -29.01 -38.36
C ARG A 25 -9.55 -29.33 -36.87
N ASN A 26 -9.92 -30.56 -36.52
CA ASN A 26 -10.06 -30.99 -35.12
C ASN A 26 -8.73 -31.08 -34.38
N ARG A 27 -7.63 -31.38 -35.07
CA ARG A 27 -6.28 -31.35 -34.50
C ARG A 27 -5.83 -29.91 -34.23
N ILE A 28 -6.00 -29.00 -35.19
CA ILE A 28 -5.68 -27.58 -35.03
C ILE A 28 -6.52 -26.96 -33.91
N LEU A 29 -7.82 -27.27 -33.83
CA LEU A 29 -8.68 -26.83 -32.73
C LEU A 29 -8.23 -27.39 -31.39
N ARG A 30 -7.84 -28.67 -31.30
CA ARG A 30 -7.27 -29.25 -30.08
C ARG A 30 -5.96 -28.60 -29.69
N ASP A 31 -5.03 -28.41 -30.62
CA ASP A 31 -3.73 -27.76 -30.34
C ASP A 31 -3.93 -26.31 -29.90
N TYR A 32 -4.89 -25.58 -30.51
CA TYR A 32 -5.26 -24.22 -30.12
C TYR A 32 -5.88 -24.18 -28.72
N LEU A 33 -6.86 -25.04 -28.43
CA LEU A 33 -7.50 -25.13 -27.12
C LEU A 33 -6.52 -25.56 -26.02
N THR A 34 -5.61 -26.49 -26.32
CA THR A 34 -4.56 -26.93 -25.39
C THR A 34 -3.58 -25.80 -25.10
N ARG A 35 -3.19 -25.03 -26.12
CA ARG A 35 -2.32 -23.86 -25.96
C ARG A 35 -3.01 -22.75 -25.17
N TYR A 36 -4.31 -22.53 -25.38
CA TYR A 36 -5.13 -21.60 -24.62
C TYR A 36 -5.30 -22.04 -23.15
N SER A 37 -5.50 -23.35 -22.90
CA SER A 37 -5.60 -23.88 -21.52
C SER A 37 -4.29 -23.85 -20.76
N THR A 38 -3.15 -24.00 -21.44
CA THR A 38 -1.82 -23.80 -20.81
C THR A 38 -1.50 -22.33 -20.54
N LEU A 39 -2.11 -21.40 -21.28
CA LEU A 39 -2.01 -19.95 -21.04
C LEU A 39 -3.00 -19.47 -19.96
N SER A 40 -4.11 -20.18 -19.76
CA SER A 40 -5.08 -19.95 -18.69
C SER A 40 -4.72 -20.66 -17.39
N THR A 41 -3.44 -20.78 -17.04
CA THR A 41 -3.09 -20.96 -15.63
C THR A 41 -3.76 -19.82 -14.88
N GLU A 42 -4.80 -20.13 -14.11
CA GLU A 42 -5.27 -19.25 -13.05
C GLU A 42 -4.02 -18.84 -12.29
N MET A 43 -3.62 -17.57 -12.43
CA MET A 43 -2.49 -17.06 -11.68
C MET A 43 -2.92 -17.13 -10.23
N GLU A 44 -2.46 -18.16 -9.53
CA GLU A 44 -2.77 -18.34 -8.13
C GLU A 44 -2.41 -17.04 -7.42
N THR A 45 -3.40 -16.41 -6.81
CA THR A 45 -3.21 -15.18 -6.06
C THR A 45 -2.96 -15.49 -4.59
N ILE A 46 -2.39 -14.51 -3.91
CA ILE A 46 -2.26 -14.48 -2.46
C ILE A 46 -2.84 -13.16 -1.98
N ALA A 47 -3.55 -13.22 -0.86
CA ALA A 47 -4.16 -12.07 -0.21
C ALA A 47 -3.33 -11.68 1.01
N PHE A 48 -2.98 -10.41 1.08
CA PHE A 48 -2.39 -9.76 2.24
C PHE A 48 -3.44 -8.86 2.90
N ASN A 49 -3.37 -8.70 4.21
CA ASN A 49 -4.11 -7.67 4.91
C ASN A 49 -3.12 -6.58 5.31
N CYS A 50 -3.17 -5.44 4.65
CA CYS A 50 -2.24 -4.35 4.86
C CYS A 50 -2.82 -3.32 5.82
N ILE A 51 -1.96 -2.67 6.58
CA ILE A 51 -2.30 -1.50 7.39
C ILE A 51 -1.23 -0.44 7.17
N ILE A 52 -1.63 0.82 7.07
CA ILE A 52 -0.67 1.92 7.02
C ILE A 52 -0.16 2.17 8.44
N SER A 53 1.14 2.42 8.59
CA SER A 53 1.71 2.68 9.90
C SER A 53 1.05 3.88 10.59
N GLY A 54 0.64 3.68 11.85
CA GLY A 54 -0.09 4.65 12.67
C GLY A 54 -1.59 4.77 12.40
N ASP A 55 -2.16 4.00 11.46
CA ASP A 55 -3.61 4.00 11.23
C ASP A 55 -4.37 3.18 12.28
N GLU A 56 -5.66 3.47 12.42
CA GLU A 56 -6.52 2.65 13.25
C GLU A 56 -6.70 1.26 12.64
N LYS A 57 -6.77 0.23 13.50
CA LYS A 57 -6.89 -1.19 13.11
C LYS A 57 -8.06 -1.48 12.15
N LYS A 58 -9.16 -0.73 12.29
CA LYS A 58 -10.35 -0.87 11.44
C LYS A 58 -10.10 -0.43 9.99
N ASN A 59 -9.00 0.28 9.73
CA ASN A 59 -8.60 0.77 8.42
C ASN A 59 -7.67 -0.22 7.69
N ALA A 60 -7.43 -1.41 8.25
CA ALA A 60 -6.71 -2.46 7.52
C ALA A 60 -7.49 -2.89 6.27
N PHE A 61 -6.77 -3.15 5.18
CA PHE A 61 -7.36 -3.39 3.85
C PHE A 61 -6.71 -4.60 3.15
N PRO A 62 -7.50 -5.39 2.42
CA PRO A 62 -6.98 -6.52 1.68
C PRO A 62 -6.25 -6.09 0.40
N VAL A 63 -5.16 -6.79 0.07
CA VAL A 63 -4.42 -6.62 -1.18
C VAL A 63 -4.17 -7.98 -1.80
N GLU A 64 -4.70 -8.18 -2.99
CA GLU A 64 -4.50 -9.40 -3.77
C GLU A 64 -3.46 -9.20 -4.85
N VAL A 65 -2.52 -10.12 -4.94
CA VAL A 65 -1.44 -10.11 -5.93
C VAL A 65 -1.13 -11.53 -6.42
N PRO A 66 -0.62 -11.68 -7.65
CA PRO A 66 -0.16 -12.97 -8.15
C PRO A 66 0.95 -13.55 -7.25
N LYS A 67 0.92 -14.85 -6.95
CA LYS A 67 1.96 -15.52 -6.14
C LYS A 67 3.36 -15.44 -6.75
N ASN A 68 3.44 -15.43 -8.08
CA ASN A 68 4.68 -15.22 -8.83
C ASN A 68 5.05 -13.73 -8.98
N GLY A 69 4.28 -12.82 -8.39
CA GLY A 69 4.56 -11.40 -8.37
C GLY A 69 5.77 -11.04 -7.51
N THR A 70 6.24 -9.81 -7.68
CA THR A 70 7.36 -9.21 -6.94
C THR A 70 6.86 -8.28 -5.83
N VAL A 71 7.71 -7.93 -4.88
CA VAL A 71 7.39 -6.90 -3.87
C VAL A 71 7.01 -5.57 -4.52
N SER A 72 7.64 -5.20 -5.64
CA SER A 72 7.25 -4.03 -6.42
C SER A 72 5.80 -4.09 -6.94
N ASN A 73 5.31 -5.27 -7.36
CA ASN A 73 3.90 -5.43 -7.73
C ASN A 73 2.97 -5.19 -6.53
N LEU A 74 3.36 -5.66 -5.34
CA LEU A 74 2.61 -5.46 -4.11
C LEU A 74 2.59 -3.98 -3.68
N LYS A 75 3.75 -3.30 -3.67
CA LYS A 75 3.85 -1.85 -3.38
C LYS A 75 3.01 -1.03 -4.36
N THR A 76 3.04 -1.36 -5.65
CA THR A 76 2.21 -0.71 -6.69
C THR A 76 0.73 -0.86 -6.37
N ARG A 77 0.29 -2.09 -6.07
CA ARG A 77 -1.13 -2.36 -5.78
C ARG A 77 -1.60 -1.65 -4.51
N ILE A 78 -0.76 -1.61 -3.49
CA ILE A 78 -1.02 -0.85 -2.26
C ILE A 78 -1.21 0.63 -2.59
N LYS A 79 -0.27 1.24 -3.34
CA LYS A 79 -0.35 2.65 -3.74
C LYS A 79 -1.68 2.97 -4.45
N THR A 80 -2.12 2.12 -5.39
CA THR A 80 -3.41 2.28 -6.08
C THR A 80 -4.63 2.18 -5.16
N ILE A 81 -4.62 1.28 -4.17
CA ILE A 81 -5.74 1.11 -3.25
C ILE A 81 -5.89 2.31 -2.31
N VAL A 82 -4.78 2.93 -1.92
CA VAL A 82 -4.76 4.01 -0.93
C VAL A 82 -4.73 5.41 -1.57
N GLU A 83 -4.95 5.52 -2.88
CA GLU A 83 -5.04 6.80 -3.57
C GLU A 83 -6.10 7.71 -2.90
N PRO A 84 -5.85 9.03 -2.78
CA PRO A 84 -4.69 9.77 -3.32
C PRO A 84 -3.48 9.84 -2.36
N ARG A 85 -3.46 9.04 -1.28
CA ARG A 85 -2.57 9.26 -0.13
C ARG A 85 -1.09 9.19 -0.46
N PHE A 86 -0.71 8.29 -1.36
CA PHE A 86 0.68 8.03 -1.76
C PHE A 86 0.99 8.51 -3.20
N ASP A 87 0.14 9.34 -3.81
CA ASP A 87 0.31 9.78 -5.20
C ASP A 87 1.69 10.39 -5.45
N ASN A 88 2.13 11.23 -4.51
CA ASN A 88 3.41 11.95 -4.57
C ASN A 88 4.61 11.15 -4.03
N ILE A 89 4.41 9.93 -3.55
CA ILE A 89 5.47 9.10 -2.95
C ILE A 89 5.90 8.04 -3.97
N SER A 90 7.19 7.93 -4.27
CA SER A 90 7.68 6.88 -5.16
C SER A 90 7.48 5.49 -4.53
N ILE A 91 7.25 4.48 -5.37
CA ILE A 91 7.16 3.08 -4.91
C ILE A 91 8.46 2.64 -4.19
N THR A 92 9.60 3.20 -4.58
CA THR A 92 10.90 2.93 -3.95
C THR A 92 11.02 3.53 -2.55
N GLU A 93 10.16 4.48 -2.18
CA GLU A 93 10.13 5.13 -0.86
C GLU A 93 9.07 4.53 0.06
N ILE A 94 8.40 3.46 -0.37
CA ILE A 94 7.42 2.72 0.43
C ILE A 94 8.08 1.44 0.91
N ASP A 95 8.20 1.27 2.22
CA ASP A 95 8.67 0.04 2.84
C ASP A 95 7.50 -0.79 3.37
N LEU A 96 7.67 -2.10 3.28
CA LEU A 96 6.71 -3.09 3.75
C LEU A 96 7.35 -3.88 4.87
N TYR A 97 6.67 -3.95 6.00
CA TYR A 97 7.15 -4.69 7.15
C TYR A 97 6.20 -5.83 7.46
N LYS A 98 6.78 -6.95 7.86
CA LYS A 98 6.03 -8.13 8.27
C LYS A 98 5.61 -8.00 9.73
N LEU A 99 4.36 -8.32 10.02
CA LEU A 99 3.88 -8.55 11.37
C LEU A 99 3.79 -10.04 11.65
N ASN A 100 4.49 -10.49 12.70
CA ASN A 100 4.36 -11.86 13.22
C ASN A 100 3.13 -12.02 14.13
N TYR A 101 2.38 -10.94 14.33
CA TYR A 101 1.22 -10.88 15.20
C TYR A 101 0.13 -10.01 14.57
N PRO A 102 -1.13 -10.12 15.02
CA PRO A 102 -2.20 -9.30 14.47
C PRO A 102 -1.95 -7.79 14.71
N PRO A 103 -2.40 -6.88 13.82
CA PRO A 103 -2.14 -5.45 13.89
C PRO A 103 -2.62 -4.83 15.20
N TYR A 104 -3.55 -5.49 15.89
CA TYR A 104 -4.04 -5.02 17.15
C TYR A 104 -3.03 -5.08 18.31
N GLN A 105 -1.90 -5.75 18.14
CA GLN A 105 -0.81 -5.80 19.12
C GLN A 105 0.34 -4.82 18.80
N LEU A 106 0.29 -4.10 17.68
CA LEU A 106 1.13 -2.92 17.46
C LEU A 106 0.69 -1.85 18.46
N LYS A 107 1.39 -1.75 19.59
CA LYS A 107 1.11 -0.70 20.56
C LYS A 107 1.78 0.60 20.17
N ASP A 108 3.10 0.72 20.05
CA ASP A 108 3.68 2.06 19.87
C ASP A 108 5.08 2.09 19.20
N SER A 109 5.45 1.04 18.44
CA SER A 109 6.85 0.91 18.00
C SER A 109 7.06 0.03 16.75
N GLU A 110 7.53 0.65 15.65
CA GLU A 110 8.08 0.00 14.45
C GLU A 110 9.43 -0.73 14.69
N ASN A 111 10.09 -0.54 15.84
CA ASN A 111 11.46 -1.02 16.07
C ASN A 111 11.63 -2.54 16.07
N ASP A 112 10.54 -3.31 16.24
CA ASP A 112 10.57 -4.78 16.28
C ASP A 112 10.12 -5.42 14.96
N LEU A 113 10.02 -4.63 13.88
CA LEU A 113 9.47 -5.09 12.62
C LEU A 113 10.56 -5.58 11.65
N GLU A 114 10.29 -6.73 11.02
CA GLU A 114 11.14 -7.29 9.98
C GLU A 114 10.78 -6.66 8.63
N GLU A 115 11.69 -5.85 8.08
CA GLU A 115 11.55 -5.19 6.78
C GLU A 115 11.63 -6.21 5.63
N LEU A 116 10.69 -6.13 4.69
CA LEU A 116 10.70 -6.91 3.45
C LEU A 116 11.60 -6.23 2.41
N LYS A 117 12.88 -6.60 2.41
CA LYS A 117 13.88 -6.03 1.50
C LYS A 117 13.73 -6.53 0.07
N ASP A 118 14.00 -5.64 -0.87
CA ASP A 118 14.22 -6.01 -2.27
C ASP A 118 15.63 -6.60 -2.48
N PRO A 119 15.81 -7.58 -3.38
CA PRO A 119 14.79 -8.27 -4.15
C PRO A 119 14.28 -9.53 -3.44
N LEU A 120 13.06 -9.49 -2.90
CA LEU A 120 12.28 -10.70 -2.65
C LEU A 120 11.74 -11.16 -4.01
N GLN A 121 12.54 -11.99 -4.70
CA GLN A 121 12.30 -12.41 -6.09
C GLN A 121 10.97 -13.15 -6.32
N SER A 122 10.26 -13.53 -5.25
CA SER A 122 8.88 -13.99 -5.37
C SER A 122 8.13 -13.80 -4.05
N ILE A 123 6.94 -13.22 -4.13
CA ILE A 123 5.96 -13.16 -3.03
C ILE A 123 5.66 -14.56 -2.48
N ARG A 124 5.81 -15.62 -3.28
CA ARG A 124 5.72 -17.02 -2.85
C ARG A 124 6.65 -17.37 -1.68
N MET A 125 7.80 -16.71 -1.55
CA MET A 125 8.72 -16.90 -0.41
C MET A 125 8.10 -16.44 0.91
N LEU A 126 7.13 -15.52 0.87
CA LEU A 126 6.32 -15.15 2.04
C LEU A 126 5.37 -16.26 2.48
N GLN A 127 5.35 -17.43 1.83
CA GLN A 127 4.60 -18.61 2.30
C GLN A 127 5.49 -19.62 3.06
N SER A 128 6.81 -19.67 2.80
CA SER A 128 7.70 -20.71 3.34
C SER A 128 8.22 -20.45 4.76
N TYR A 129 8.12 -19.21 5.24
CA TYR A 129 8.44 -18.88 6.62
C TYR A 129 7.26 -19.29 7.49
N HIS A 130 7.29 -20.46 8.14
CA HIS A 130 6.25 -20.97 9.06
C HIS A 130 5.43 -19.86 9.75
N PHE A 131 4.30 -19.48 9.16
CA PHE A 131 3.30 -18.63 9.78
C PHE A 131 2.40 -19.58 10.55
N SER A 132 2.56 -19.65 11.88
CA SER A 132 1.68 -20.46 12.72
C SER A 132 0.23 -20.09 12.42
N PRO A 133 -0.59 -21.01 11.87
CA PRO A 133 -1.98 -20.76 11.56
C PRO A 133 -2.80 -20.92 12.83
N LEU A 134 -2.57 -20.05 13.81
CA LEU A 134 -3.41 -19.99 14.99
C LEU A 134 -4.59 -19.08 14.67
N ASN A 135 -5.56 -19.72 14.03
CA ASN A 135 -6.92 -19.24 13.74
C ASN A 135 -7.01 -18.17 12.65
N ASN A 136 -7.27 -18.65 11.43
CA ASN A 136 -7.98 -17.97 10.34
C ASN A 136 -7.52 -16.54 9.99
N LYS A 137 -6.82 -16.46 8.86
CA LYS A 137 -6.73 -15.30 7.96
C LYS A 137 -6.05 -14.09 8.58
N ASN A 138 -4.80 -13.87 8.19
CA ASN A 138 -4.36 -12.66 7.47
C ASN A 138 -2.86 -12.45 7.69
N ILE A 139 -2.08 -12.44 6.60
CA ILE A 139 -0.72 -11.91 6.63
C ILE A 139 -0.86 -10.40 6.83
N HIS A 140 -0.31 -9.87 7.91
CA HIS A 140 -0.44 -8.46 8.24
C HIS A 140 0.83 -7.70 7.84
N LEU A 141 0.71 -6.82 6.84
CA LEU A 141 1.81 -5.98 6.38
C LEU A 141 1.62 -4.56 6.90
N VAL A 142 2.66 -3.99 7.49
CA VAL A 142 2.71 -2.56 7.77
C VAL A 142 3.33 -1.86 6.58
N VAL A 143 2.65 -0.83 6.09
CA VAL A 143 3.10 0.02 5.00
C VAL A 143 3.56 1.34 5.59
N THR A 144 4.81 1.72 5.34
CA THR A 144 5.36 2.98 5.83
C THR A 144 6.22 3.64 4.75
N PRO A 145 5.94 4.90 4.41
CA PRO A 145 6.85 5.74 3.66
C PRO A 145 8.11 6.09 4.47
N VAL A 146 9.29 5.85 3.92
CA VAL A 146 10.57 5.94 4.65
C VAL A 146 10.91 7.38 5.07
N HIS A 147 10.71 8.32 4.16
CA HIS A 147 11.12 9.72 4.34
C HIS A 147 9.96 10.68 4.57
N TRP A 148 8.74 10.14 4.63
CA TRP A 148 7.52 10.93 4.72
C TRP A 148 6.83 10.64 6.06
N LYS A 149 6.20 11.66 6.62
CA LYS A 149 5.27 11.52 7.74
C LYS A 149 3.96 12.19 7.39
N GLU A 150 2.86 11.64 7.87
CA GLU A 150 1.54 12.28 7.81
C GLU A 150 1.11 12.67 9.21
N ILE A 151 1.15 13.97 9.49
CA ILE A 151 0.75 14.50 10.79
C ILE A 151 -0.72 14.84 10.77
N HIS A 152 -1.46 14.29 11.73
CA HIS A 152 -2.85 14.63 12.01
C HIS A 152 -2.84 15.62 13.17
N CYS A 153 -2.87 16.91 12.83
CA CYS A 153 -2.84 17.99 13.79
C CYS A 153 -4.26 18.32 14.26
N THR A 154 -4.46 18.30 15.57
CA THR A 154 -5.58 19.00 16.23
C THR A 154 -5.01 20.22 16.93
N VAL A 155 -5.40 21.41 16.51
CA VAL A 155 -4.85 22.67 17.04
C VAL A 155 -5.95 23.46 17.71
N THR A 156 -5.70 23.87 18.94
CA THR A 156 -6.59 24.75 19.71
C THR A 156 -5.95 26.10 19.89
N HIS A 157 -6.65 27.15 19.45
CA HIS A 157 -6.30 28.55 19.67
C HIS A 157 -7.52 29.26 20.25
N ASN A 158 -7.40 29.85 21.44
CA ASN A 158 -8.52 30.42 22.19
C ASN A 158 -9.66 29.38 22.37
N PHE A 159 -10.84 29.66 21.82
CA PHE A 159 -12.00 28.76 21.85
C PHE A 159 -12.17 27.96 20.56
N ASP A 160 -11.29 28.18 19.57
CA ASP A 160 -11.36 27.54 18.26
C ASP A 160 -10.46 26.32 18.21
N MET A 161 -11.02 25.20 17.75
CA MET A 161 -10.29 23.96 17.51
C MET A 161 -10.39 23.60 16.03
N ARG A 162 -9.25 23.45 15.36
CA ARG A 162 -9.17 23.05 13.96
C ARG A 162 -8.37 21.77 13.81
N ARG A 163 -8.77 20.94 12.85
CA ARG A 163 -8.07 19.70 12.49
C ARG A 163 -7.62 19.76 11.06
N PHE A 164 -6.38 19.39 10.80
CA PHE A 164 -5.87 19.27 9.45
C PHE A 164 -4.80 18.18 9.38
N LYS A 165 -4.64 17.65 8.18
CA LYS A 165 -3.59 16.68 7.86
C LYS A 165 -2.46 17.40 7.14
N TRP A 166 -1.23 16.99 7.42
CA TRP A 166 -0.07 17.58 6.79
C TRP A 166 1.01 16.53 6.53
N GLN A 167 1.45 16.43 5.28
CA GLN A 167 2.56 15.57 4.89
C GLN A 167 3.88 16.34 4.94
N LEU A 168 4.90 15.72 5.54
CA LEU A 168 6.21 16.31 5.78
C LEU A 168 7.33 15.33 5.43
N THR A 169 8.46 15.88 4.99
CA THR A 169 9.74 15.19 4.91
C THR A 169 10.69 15.73 5.99
N ASN A 170 11.79 15.02 6.26
CA ASN A 170 12.82 15.45 7.23
C ASN A 170 13.24 16.91 7.05
N ASP A 171 13.39 17.35 5.80
CA ASP A 171 13.89 18.68 5.48
C ASP A 171 12.88 19.81 5.75
N LEU A 172 11.61 19.47 5.97
CA LEU A 172 10.51 20.44 6.15
C LEU A 172 10.10 20.63 7.62
N VAL A 173 10.60 19.82 8.56
CA VAL A 173 10.21 19.87 9.98
C VAL A 173 11.01 20.93 10.72
N THR A 174 10.62 22.19 10.53
CA THR A 174 11.10 23.33 11.32
C THR A 174 9.93 24.02 12.01
N LEU A 175 10.19 24.64 13.15
CA LEU A 175 9.18 25.44 13.87
C LEU A 175 8.65 26.57 13.01
N THR A 176 9.49 27.19 12.19
CA THR A 176 9.08 28.25 11.27
C THR A 176 8.06 27.75 10.25
N ASN A 177 8.33 26.61 9.60
CA ASN A 177 7.39 26.02 8.66
C ASN A 177 6.07 25.65 9.35
N PHE A 178 6.16 25.09 10.57
CA PHE A 178 4.99 24.73 11.37
C PHE A 178 4.12 25.94 11.71
N LYS A 179 4.75 27.02 12.17
CA LYS A 179 4.06 28.27 12.52
C LYS A 179 3.43 28.93 11.29
N ASN A 180 4.14 28.98 10.17
CA ASN A 180 3.62 29.47 8.89
C ASN A 180 2.40 28.67 8.42
N LYS A 181 2.39 27.35 8.63
CA LYS A 181 1.22 26.52 8.34
C LYS A 181 0.02 26.93 9.18
N PHE A 182 0.18 27.24 10.47
CA PHE A 182 -0.93 27.70 11.30
C PHE A 182 -1.48 29.05 10.88
N SER A 183 -0.63 29.97 10.43
CA SER A 183 -1.06 31.25 9.83
C SER A 183 -1.99 31.05 8.62
N SER A 184 -1.82 29.96 7.87
CA SER A 184 -2.74 29.59 6.77
C SER A 184 -4.05 28.96 7.25
N VAL A 185 -4.07 28.40 8.47
CA VAL A 185 -5.22 27.69 9.05
C VAL A 185 -6.07 28.60 9.92
N PHE A 186 -5.47 29.57 10.61
CA PHE A 186 -6.10 30.52 11.51
C PHE A 186 -5.85 31.93 11.00
N THR A 187 -6.90 32.57 10.48
CA THR A 187 -6.81 33.90 9.85
C THR A 187 -6.50 35.01 10.85
N ASP A 188 -6.85 34.81 12.11
CA ASP A 188 -6.62 35.72 13.24
C ASP A 188 -5.14 35.81 13.65
N ILE A 189 -4.31 34.84 13.26
CA ILE A 189 -2.87 34.82 13.55
C ILE A 189 -1.99 34.92 12.29
N ASN A 190 -2.59 35.23 11.13
CA ASN A 190 -1.87 35.23 9.85
C ASN A 190 -0.76 36.30 9.75
N ASN A 191 -0.91 37.41 10.48
CA ASN A 191 0.00 38.56 10.49
C ASN A 191 0.83 38.63 11.78
N ILE A 192 0.75 37.64 12.65
CA ILE A 192 1.51 37.59 13.89
C ILE A 192 2.89 37.02 13.58
N ASP A 193 3.94 37.67 14.10
CA ASP A 193 5.29 37.13 13.99
C ASP A 193 5.35 35.74 14.65
N HIS A 194 5.89 34.76 13.92
CA HIS A 194 6.11 33.42 14.42
C HIS A 194 6.85 33.39 15.78
N GLN A 195 7.70 34.38 16.08
CA GLN A 195 8.37 34.48 17.38
C GLN A 195 7.41 34.77 18.54
N SER A 196 6.29 35.46 18.29
CA SER A 196 5.23 35.75 19.27
C SER A 196 4.26 34.59 19.48
N LEU A 197 4.36 33.50 18.70
CA LEU A 197 3.53 32.32 18.85
C LEU A 197 4.19 31.29 19.78
N LYS A 198 3.55 31.03 20.93
CA LYS A 198 3.86 29.90 21.80
C LYS A 198 3.11 28.66 21.34
N MET A 199 3.81 27.53 21.30
CA MET A 199 3.24 26.23 20.97
C MET A 199 3.48 25.22 22.09
N GLN A 200 2.44 24.47 22.42
CA GLN A 200 2.51 23.40 23.40
C GLN A 200 1.88 22.13 22.82
N ASN A 201 2.50 20.98 23.05
CA ASN A 201 1.90 19.67 22.76
C ASN A 201 1.15 19.18 23.99
N SER A 202 -0.06 18.68 23.81
CA SER A 202 -0.84 18.02 24.84
C SER A 202 -0.96 16.54 24.53
N ASN A 203 -0.41 15.70 25.39
CA ASN A 203 -0.51 14.25 25.31
C ASN A 203 -1.03 13.69 26.65
N ASN A 204 -1.19 12.36 26.71
CA ASN A 204 -1.65 11.68 27.92
C ASN A 204 -0.73 11.89 29.13
N ASN A 205 0.53 12.25 28.89
CA ASN A 205 1.56 12.44 29.91
C ASN A 205 1.67 13.90 30.38
N GLY A 206 0.91 14.83 29.78
CA GLY A 206 0.86 16.23 30.17
C GLY A 206 1.01 17.19 29.00
N ILE A 207 1.40 18.43 29.33
CA ILE A 207 1.61 19.51 28.36
C ILE A 207 3.11 19.82 28.30
N THR A 208 3.70 19.76 27.11
CA THR A 208 5.11 20.12 26.87
C THR A 208 5.19 21.34 25.97
N ASN A 209 6.06 22.30 26.31
CA ASN A 209 6.34 23.42 25.41
C ASN A 209 7.21 22.93 24.23
N ILE A 210 7.01 23.53 23.06
CA ILE A 210 7.85 23.28 21.88
C ILE A 210 8.60 24.59 21.59
N GLU A 211 9.88 24.65 21.96
CA GLU A 211 10.67 25.89 21.94
C GLU A 211 11.75 25.87 20.84
N LYS A 212 12.25 24.68 20.49
CA LYS A 212 13.25 24.47 19.44
C LYS A 212 12.85 23.36 18.48
N ASP A 213 13.48 23.34 17.30
CA ASP A 213 13.22 22.34 16.26
C ASP A 213 13.43 20.90 16.76
N SER A 214 14.35 20.67 17.70
CA SER A 214 14.55 19.33 18.26
C SER A 214 13.40 18.86 19.16
N ASP A 215 12.66 19.77 19.80
CA ASP A 215 11.46 19.41 20.56
C ASP A 215 10.36 18.97 19.59
N LEU A 216 10.18 19.70 18.50
CA LEU A 216 9.24 19.34 17.43
C LEU A 216 9.63 18.00 16.80
N ALA A 217 10.90 17.81 16.49
CA ALA A 217 11.42 16.57 15.93
C ALA A 217 11.12 15.37 16.84
N SER A 218 11.25 15.51 18.17
CA SER A 218 10.94 14.44 19.12
C SER A 218 9.47 14.01 19.13
N ILE A 219 8.57 14.90 18.70
CA ILE A 219 7.12 14.66 18.62
C ILE A 219 6.74 14.09 17.25
N VAL A 220 7.34 14.60 16.18
CA VAL A 220 7.00 14.24 14.80
C VAL A 220 7.69 12.95 14.36
N TRP A 221 8.92 12.70 14.80
CA TRP A 221 9.71 11.54 14.38
C TRP A 221 9.55 10.33 15.29
N VAL A 222 8.36 10.17 15.88
CA VAL A 222 7.97 8.94 16.57
C VAL A 222 7.89 7.78 15.56
N ASN A 223 7.98 6.56 16.06
CA ASN A 223 8.07 5.29 15.32
C ASN A 223 6.87 4.94 14.42
N ASN A 224 6.02 5.89 13.98
CA ASN A 224 4.89 5.61 13.08
C ASN A 224 4.85 6.61 11.92
N TYR A 225 4.40 6.18 10.73
CA TYR A 225 4.17 7.08 9.59
C TYR A 225 3.14 8.16 9.91
N ILE A 226 1.98 7.75 10.43
CA ILE A 226 0.95 8.69 10.90
C ILE A 226 1.26 9.08 12.34
N VAL A 227 1.27 10.38 12.58
CA VAL A 227 1.50 10.93 13.92
C VAL A 227 0.34 11.84 14.29
N ASN A 228 -0.35 11.50 15.38
CA ASN A 228 -1.42 12.34 15.93
C ASN A 228 -0.82 13.33 16.93
N VAL A 229 -1.02 14.62 16.69
CA VAL A 229 -0.47 15.69 17.54
C VAL A 229 -1.58 16.64 17.96
N ASN A 230 -1.69 16.90 19.26
CA ASN A 230 -2.63 17.89 19.79
C ASN A 230 -1.84 19.11 20.25
N LEU A 231 -2.05 20.23 19.58
CA LEU A 231 -1.30 21.46 19.81
C LEU A 231 -2.19 22.53 20.40
N LYS A 232 -1.64 23.26 21.36
CA LYS A 232 -2.22 24.50 21.87
C LYS A 232 -1.35 25.66 21.41
N LEU A 233 -1.98 26.63 20.75
CA LEU A 233 -1.36 27.89 20.35
C LEU A 233 -1.76 29.00 21.31
N SER A 234 -0.83 29.90 21.60
CA SER A 234 -1.08 31.10 22.39
C SER A 234 -0.16 32.21 21.91
N ILE A 235 -0.66 33.45 21.91
CA ILE A 235 0.12 34.65 21.56
C ILE A 235 0.79 35.15 22.85
N ILE A 236 2.07 35.47 22.78
CA ILE A 236 2.87 36.06 23.87
C ILE A 236 2.84 37.58 23.76
#